data_AF-A0A1Q3PDT4-F1
#
_entry.id   AF-A0A1Q3PDT4-F1
#
_cell.length_a   1.000
_cell.length_b   1.000
_cell.length_c   1.000
_cell.angle_alpha   90.00
_cell.angle_beta   90.00
_cell.angle_gamma   90.00
#
_symmetry.space_group_name_H-M   'P 1'
#
loop_
_entity.id
_entity.type
_entity.pdbx_description
1 polymer ?
#
loop_
_entity_poly.entity_id
_entity_poly.type
_entity_poly.pdbx_seq_one_letter_code
_entity_poly.pdbx_strand_id
1 'polypeptide(L)'
;MIRKLQVAGSLAVVLLSVGCASLNVLKYNTKIEGDDFNAELARNYLYFSESEAKQYDWPDSERFAIKGIKAAKGQDVLPEEPRKWHLTPENRVELTAAREHLMNVLTESNKMSYPRETAKAQFYYDCWMEQQEENWQTKDIAYCKNHFIDSINNIYRINAKIQDALNVKHYHTVYFNFDDSKISPSELAILEQVIKTSAKIPNRKITLSGYADNTGTEKYNHQLSAKRAEEVKKYLVNAGLDQEIFVVQEFGKHMLAVPTPYGVKERLNRRVEIFIHD
;
A
#
# COMPACT_ATOMS: atom_id res chain seq x y z
N MET A 1 80.37 -27.62 -22.49
CA MET A 1 79.27 -27.96 -21.55
C MET A 1 79.29 -26.95 -20.42
N ILE A 2 78.32 -26.03 -20.32
CA ILE A 2 77.91 -25.33 -19.08
C ILE A 2 76.48 -24.81 -19.30
N ARG A 3 75.65 -24.98 -18.27
CA ARG A 3 74.18 -24.97 -18.25
C ARG A 3 73.56 -23.56 -18.36
N LYS A 4 72.41 -23.47 -19.04
CA LYS A 4 71.46 -22.36 -18.91
C LYS A 4 70.77 -22.46 -17.54
N LEU A 5 70.88 -21.42 -16.71
CA LEU A 5 70.07 -21.27 -15.49
C LEU A 5 68.85 -20.40 -15.86
N GLN A 6 67.66 -21.00 -15.89
CA GLN A 6 66.40 -20.25 -15.92
C GLN A 6 66.13 -19.73 -14.51
N VAL A 7 66.13 -18.42 -14.33
CA VAL A 7 65.61 -17.78 -13.12
C VAL A 7 64.10 -17.67 -13.28
N ALA A 8 63.36 -18.59 -12.67
CA ALA A 8 61.93 -18.46 -12.49
C ALA A 8 61.69 -17.42 -11.39
N GLY A 9 61.22 -16.23 -11.78
CA GLY A 9 60.71 -15.24 -10.85
C GLY A 9 59.37 -15.71 -10.30
N SER A 10 59.34 -16.16 -9.05
CA SER A 10 58.11 -16.49 -8.34
C SER A 10 57.31 -15.20 -8.11
N LEU A 11 56.22 -15.01 -8.87
CA LEU A 11 55.16 -14.09 -8.45
C LEU A 11 54.50 -14.71 -7.21
N ALA A 12 54.84 -14.20 -6.03
CA ALA A 12 54.04 -14.42 -4.84
C ALA A 12 52.70 -13.69 -5.04
N VAL A 13 51.68 -14.43 -5.46
CA VAL A 13 50.30 -13.95 -5.38
C VAL A 13 49.95 -13.89 -3.90
N VAL A 14 50.04 -12.69 -3.32
CA VAL A 14 49.46 -12.40 -2.01
C VAL A 14 47.94 -12.45 -2.21
N LEU A 15 47.36 -13.62 -1.97
CA LEU A 15 45.92 -13.77 -1.74
C LEU A 15 45.61 -13.04 -0.45
N LEU A 16 45.27 -11.75 -0.55
CA LEU A 16 44.67 -11.04 0.57
C LEU A 16 43.34 -11.73 0.86
N SER A 17 43.26 -12.39 2.01
CA SER A 17 42.01 -12.82 2.63
C SER A 17 41.24 -11.59 3.10
N VAL A 18 40.64 -10.84 2.16
CA VAL A 18 39.95 -9.57 2.46
C VAL A 18 38.53 -9.80 2.99
N GLY A 19 37.99 -11.02 2.96
CA GLY A 19 36.56 -11.31 3.22
C GLY A 19 35.99 -10.72 4.51
N CYS A 20 36.29 -11.33 5.67
CA CYS A 20 35.56 -10.99 6.89
C CYS A 20 36.03 -9.71 7.61
N ALA A 21 37.34 -9.43 7.61
CA ALA A 21 37.88 -8.25 8.29
C ALA A 21 37.42 -6.94 7.63
N SER A 22 37.31 -6.93 6.29
CA SER A 22 36.85 -5.73 5.57
C SER A 22 35.35 -5.52 5.71
N LEU A 23 34.54 -6.59 5.71
CA LEU A 23 33.10 -6.48 5.87
C LEU A 23 32.69 -5.99 7.25
N ASN A 24 33.36 -6.46 8.31
CA ASN A 24 33.14 -5.95 9.66
C ASN A 24 33.48 -4.46 9.76
N VAL A 25 34.60 -4.02 9.16
CA VAL A 25 34.95 -2.60 9.10
C VAL A 25 33.91 -1.79 8.34
N LEU A 26 33.40 -2.31 7.22
CA LEU A 26 32.33 -1.65 6.45
C LEU A 26 31.03 -1.55 7.25
N LYS A 27 30.64 -2.61 7.95
CA LYS A 27 29.45 -2.66 8.80
C LYS A 27 29.50 -1.59 9.90
N TYR A 28 30.57 -1.54 10.69
CA TYR A 28 30.70 -0.57 11.79
C TYR A 28 30.81 0.88 11.31
N ASN A 29 31.33 1.11 10.12
CA ASN A 29 31.44 2.45 9.52
C ASN A 29 30.23 2.86 8.68
N THR A 30 29.25 1.97 8.50
CA THR A 30 28.05 2.27 7.71
C THR A 30 27.17 3.25 8.49
N LYS A 31 27.13 4.50 8.01
CA LYS A 31 26.18 5.50 8.49
C LYS A 31 24.83 5.27 7.82
N ILE A 32 23.80 5.21 8.64
CA ILE A 32 22.41 5.10 8.18
C ILE A 32 21.72 6.39 8.61
N GLU A 33 21.34 7.21 7.64
CA GLU A 33 20.67 8.49 7.87
C GLU A 33 19.19 8.37 7.48
N GLY A 34 18.32 9.11 8.18
CA GLY A 34 16.89 9.15 7.89
C GLY A 34 16.09 7.91 8.35
N ASP A 35 14.81 7.96 8.00
CA ASP A 35 13.74 7.02 8.36
C ASP A 35 12.99 6.47 7.13
N ASP A 36 13.59 6.61 5.94
CA ASP A 36 13.07 6.02 4.72
C ASP A 36 13.18 4.48 4.71
N PHE A 37 12.58 3.86 3.68
CA PHE A 37 12.54 2.42 3.54
C PHE A 37 13.93 1.78 3.55
N ASN A 38 14.90 2.39 2.86
CA ASN A 38 16.25 1.86 2.73
C ASN A 38 17.03 1.98 4.05
N ALA A 39 16.84 3.07 4.77
CA ALA A 39 17.41 3.29 6.09
C ALA A 39 16.87 2.28 7.12
N GLU A 40 15.55 2.05 7.12
CA GLU A 40 14.92 1.02 7.97
C GLU A 40 15.37 -0.39 7.59
N LEU A 41 15.41 -0.70 6.30
CA LEU A 41 15.85 -2.01 5.80
C LEU A 41 17.31 -2.28 6.17
N ALA A 42 18.18 -1.27 6.03
CA ALA A 42 19.57 -1.33 6.45
C ALA A 42 19.72 -1.64 7.93
N ARG A 43 18.98 -0.93 8.80
CA ARG A 43 19.01 -1.15 10.26
C ARG A 43 18.65 -2.58 10.62
N ASN A 44 17.58 -3.11 10.03
CA ASN A 44 17.12 -4.46 10.35
C ASN A 44 18.12 -5.54 9.88
N TYR A 45 18.65 -5.44 8.65
CA TYR A 45 19.63 -6.41 8.17
C TYR A 45 20.97 -6.35 8.90
N LEU A 46 21.45 -5.15 9.25
CA LEU A 46 22.72 -5.02 9.99
C LEU A 46 22.58 -5.55 11.41
N TYR A 47 21.44 -5.32 12.06
CA TYR A 47 21.11 -5.92 13.35
C TYR A 47 21.09 -7.45 13.27
N PHE A 48 20.41 -8.01 12.27
CA PHE A 48 20.31 -9.46 12.09
C PHE A 48 21.66 -10.11 11.75
N SER A 49 22.47 -9.42 10.94
CA SER A 49 23.85 -9.83 10.74
C SER A 49 24.64 -9.90 12.07
N GLU A 50 24.35 -9.05 13.07
CA GLU A 50 24.97 -9.17 14.40
C GLU A 50 24.41 -10.33 15.23
N SER A 51 23.14 -10.72 15.07
CA SER A 51 22.64 -11.93 15.72
C SER A 51 23.32 -13.16 15.18
N GLU A 52 23.44 -13.30 13.86
CA GLU A 52 24.07 -14.48 13.24
C GLU A 52 25.55 -14.60 13.61
N ALA A 53 26.29 -13.49 13.64
CA ALA A 53 27.67 -13.50 14.12
C ALA A 53 27.79 -13.98 15.58
N LYS A 54 26.83 -13.64 16.46
CA LYS A 54 26.82 -14.10 17.86
C LYS A 54 26.48 -15.58 17.99
N GLN A 55 25.79 -16.14 16.99
CA GLN A 55 25.49 -17.57 16.86
C GLN A 55 26.63 -18.33 16.16
N TYR A 56 27.71 -17.64 15.77
CA TYR A 56 28.82 -18.17 14.99
C TYR A 56 28.43 -18.59 13.55
N ASP A 57 27.31 -18.10 13.04
CA ASP A 57 26.94 -18.21 11.63
C ASP A 57 27.51 -17.04 10.83
N TRP A 58 28.76 -17.21 10.39
CA TRP A 58 29.47 -16.20 9.61
C TRP A 58 28.93 -16.04 8.18
N PRO A 59 28.61 -17.11 7.43
CA PRO A 59 28.03 -16.97 6.10
C PRO A 59 26.74 -16.15 6.07
N ASP A 60 25.80 -16.39 6.98
CA ASP A 60 24.55 -15.63 7.02
C ASP A 60 24.74 -14.24 7.60
N SER A 61 25.62 -14.09 8.59
CA SER A 61 26.05 -12.77 9.05
C SER A 61 26.59 -11.91 7.90
N GLU A 62 27.45 -12.47 7.05
CA GLU A 62 28.02 -11.78 5.89
C GLU A 62 26.94 -11.44 4.85
N ARG A 63 26.06 -12.40 4.53
CA ARG A 63 24.96 -12.21 3.59
C ARG A 63 24.09 -11.01 3.98
N PHE A 64 23.63 -10.96 5.22
CA PHE A 64 22.77 -9.88 5.70
C PHE A 64 23.52 -8.56 5.91
N ALA A 65 24.81 -8.60 6.29
CA ALA A 65 25.63 -7.38 6.30
C ALA A 65 25.69 -6.73 4.92
N ILE A 66 25.91 -7.52 3.87
CA ILE A 66 25.95 -7.03 2.49
C ILE A 66 24.61 -6.39 2.10
N LYS A 67 23.48 -7.05 2.41
CA LYS A 67 22.15 -6.47 2.14
C LYS A 67 21.95 -5.15 2.88
N GLY A 68 22.32 -5.11 4.15
CA GLY A 68 22.21 -3.91 4.97
C GLY A 68 23.07 -2.74 4.47
N ILE A 69 24.32 -3.00 4.07
CA ILE A 69 25.23 -1.99 3.50
C ILE A 69 24.71 -1.49 2.15
N LYS A 70 24.14 -2.36 1.31
CA LYS A 70 23.53 -1.97 0.03
C LYS A 70 22.33 -1.06 0.25
N ALA A 71 21.43 -1.44 1.16
CA ALA A 71 20.27 -0.63 1.53
C ALA A 71 20.72 0.74 2.07
N ALA A 72 21.72 0.79 2.95
CA ALA A 72 22.25 2.06 3.48
C ALA A 72 22.81 2.99 2.41
N LYS A 73 23.25 2.45 1.27
CA LYS A 73 23.72 3.21 0.10
C LYS A 73 22.60 3.60 -0.87
N GLY A 74 21.34 3.36 -0.50
CA GLY A 74 20.17 3.61 -1.33
C GLY A 74 20.05 2.66 -2.52
N GLN A 75 20.78 1.54 -2.52
CA GLN A 75 20.68 0.54 -3.60
C GLN A 75 19.45 -0.32 -3.42
N ASP A 76 18.87 -0.77 -4.54
CA ASP A 76 17.75 -1.70 -4.49
C ASP A 76 18.20 -3.06 -3.94
N VAL A 77 17.49 -3.52 -2.92
CA VAL A 77 17.76 -4.78 -2.23
C VAL A 77 16.50 -5.62 -2.33
N LEU A 78 16.58 -6.71 -3.09
CA LEU A 78 15.45 -7.61 -3.25
C LEU A 78 15.33 -8.57 -2.05
N PRO A 79 14.09 -9.00 -1.70
CA PRO A 79 13.93 -10.08 -0.74
C PRO A 79 14.48 -11.39 -1.30
N GLU A 80 14.76 -12.33 -0.43
CA GLU A 80 15.37 -13.61 -0.74
C GLU A 80 14.53 -14.48 -1.69
N GLU A 81 15.20 -15.30 -2.49
CA GLU A 81 14.53 -16.15 -3.48
C GLU A 81 14.50 -17.60 -2.99
N PRO A 82 13.33 -18.20 -2.67
CA PRO A 82 13.26 -19.54 -2.08
C PRO A 82 14.04 -20.60 -2.84
N ARG A 83 14.09 -20.48 -4.19
CA ARG A 83 14.84 -21.38 -5.09
C ARG A 83 16.35 -21.42 -4.83
N LYS A 84 16.92 -20.41 -4.16
CA LYS A 84 18.34 -20.31 -3.82
C LYS A 84 18.69 -20.90 -2.45
N TRP A 85 17.70 -21.40 -1.71
CA TRP A 85 17.84 -21.91 -0.34
C TRP A 85 17.53 -23.41 -0.27
N HIS A 86 18.17 -24.13 0.66
CA HIS A 86 18.02 -25.57 0.89
C HIS A 86 16.80 -25.87 1.76
N LEU A 87 15.62 -25.62 1.19
CA LEU A 87 14.33 -25.84 1.85
C LEU A 87 13.71 -27.18 1.46
N THR A 88 12.94 -27.78 2.38
CA THR A 88 12.02 -28.88 2.04
C THR A 88 11.00 -28.45 0.98
N PRO A 89 10.44 -29.37 0.18
CA PRO A 89 9.41 -29.04 -0.80
C PRO A 89 8.24 -28.25 -0.21
N GLU A 90 7.77 -28.65 0.99
CA GLU A 90 6.66 -28.02 1.69
C GLU A 90 6.99 -26.57 2.07
N ASN A 91 8.14 -26.35 2.71
CA ASN A 91 8.58 -25.02 3.14
C ASN A 91 8.84 -24.10 1.93
N ARG A 92 9.35 -24.66 0.83
CA ARG A 92 9.59 -23.91 -0.40
C ARG A 92 8.29 -23.39 -1.01
N VAL A 93 7.23 -24.20 -1.03
CA VAL A 93 5.90 -23.77 -1.49
C VAL A 93 5.39 -22.63 -0.60
N GLU A 94 5.49 -22.79 0.72
CA GLU A 94 5.02 -21.79 1.66
C GLU A 94 5.77 -20.45 1.53
N LEU A 95 7.10 -20.48 1.49
CA LEU A 95 7.94 -19.28 1.33
C LEU A 95 7.81 -18.64 -0.06
N THR A 96 7.42 -19.42 -1.08
CA THR A 96 7.10 -18.86 -2.41
C THR A 96 5.80 -18.08 -2.37
N ALA A 97 4.74 -18.63 -1.77
CA ALA A 97 3.47 -17.90 -1.59
C ALA A 97 3.64 -16.64 -0.72
N ALA A 98 4.42 -16.75 0.37
CA ALA A 98 4.77 -15.60 1.20
C ALA A 98 5.52 -14.51 0.42
N ARG A 99 6.42 -14.90 -0.50
CA ARG A 99 7.11 -13.95 -1.39
C ARG A 99 6.12 -13.18 -2.25
N GLU A 100 5.13 -13.86 -2.82
CA GLU A 100 4.12 -13.20 -3.66
C GLU A 100 3.34 -12.14 -2.87
N HIS A 101 2.93 -12.47 -1.64
CA HIS A 101 2.31 -11.50 -0.73
C HIS A 101 3.23 -10.31 -0.44
N LEU A 102 4.52 -10.57 -0.17
CA LEU A 102 5.51 -9.52 0.05
C LEU A 102 5.64 -8.61 -1.18
N MET A 103 5.78 -9.18 -2.38
CA MET A 103 5.94 -8.40 -3.61
C MET A 103 4.72 -7.53 -3.92
N ASN A 104 3.51 -7.99 -3.56
CA ASN A 104 2.28 -7.20 -3.68
C ASN A 104 2.26 -5.97 -2.75
N VAL A 105 2.98 -6.01 -1.62
CA VAL A 105 3.07 -4.87 -0.70
C VAL A 105 4.36 -4.07 -0.83
N LEU A 106 5.39 -4.59 -1.52
CA LEU A 106 6.68 -3.92 -1.71
C LEU A 106 6.65 -2.89 -2.87
N THR A 107 5.56 -2.14 -2.96
CA THR A 107 5.37 -1.11 -3.99
C THR A 107 6.06 0.19 -3.58
N GLU A 108 6.46 1.02 -4.55
CA GLU A 108 7.03 2.35 -4.26
C GLU A 108 6.10 3.21 -3.41
N SER A 109 4.78 3.12 -3.62
CA SER A 109 3.79 3.82 -2.80
C SER A 109 3.88 3.43 -1.32
N ASN A 110 3.98 2.13 -1.02
CA ASN A 110 4.08 1.64 0.35
C ASN A 110 5.45 1.95 0.96
N LYS A 111 6.54 1.86 0.18
CA LYS A 111 7.89 2.25 0.63
C LYS A 111 7.96 3.73 1.03
N MET A 112 7.29 4.61 0.29
CA MET A 112 7.21 6.04 0.61
C MET A 112 6.28 6.35 1.77
N SER A 113 5.12 5.68 1.84
CA SER A 113 4.07 6.02 2.81
C SER A 113 4.25 5.33 4.17
N TYR A 114 4.78 4.09 4.17
CA TYR A 114 5.00 3.23 5.34
C TYR A 114 6.39 2.58 5.26
N PRO A 115 7.48 3.38 5.24
CA PRO A 115 8.84 2.88 5.03
C PRO A 115 9.22 1.80 6.04
N ARG A 116 8.88 2.02 7.31
CA ARG A 116 9.22 1.11 8.41
C ARG A 116 8.48 -0.23 8.33
N GLU A 117 7.17 -0.20 8.13
CA GLU A 117 6.33 -1.40 8.02
C GLU A 117 6.71 -2.22 6.79
N THR A 118 6.96 -1.55 5.67
CA THR A 118 7.36 -2.20 4.41
C THR A 118 8.75 -2.81 4.51
N ALA A 119 9.72 -2.11 5.12
CA ALA A 119 11.05 -2.64 5.38
C ALA A 119 11.02 -3.84 6.34
N LYS A 120 10.20 -3.79 7.40
CA LYS A 120 10.00 -4.93 8.31
C LYS A 120 9.40 -6.14 7.60
N ALA A 121 8.41 -5.95 6.72
CA ALA A 121 7.83 -7.04 5.96
C ALA A 121 8.89 -7.77 5.12
N GLN A 122 9.74 -7.02 4.41
CA GLN A 122 10.83 -7.62 3.65
C GLN A 122 11.86 -8.30 4.57
N PHE A 123 12.26 -7.62 5.64
CA PHE A 123 13.25 -8.14 6.57
C PHE A 123 12.79 -9.46 7.22
N TYR A 124 11.58 -9.50 7.77
CA TYR A 124 11.08 -10.69 8.47
C TYR A 124 10.79 -11.86 7.53
N TYR A 125 10.48 -11.59 6.26
CA TYR A 125 10.43 -12.62 5.23
C TYR A 125 11.80 -13.28 5.03
N ASP A 126 12.85 -12.47 4.91
CA ASP A 126 14.20 -12.98 4.72
C ASP A 126 14.74 -13.68 5.97
N CYS A 127 14.46 -13.14 7.17
CA CYS A 127 14.77 -13.82 8.42
C CYS A 127 14.06 -15.18 8.50
N TRP A 128 12.77 -15.25 8.15
CA TRP A 128 12.06 -16.52 8.16
C TRP A 128 12.67 -17.51 7.17
N MET A 129 13.07 -17.05 5.97
CA MET A 129 13.72 -17.92 5.00
C MET A 129 15.03 -18.53 5.52
N GLU A 130 15.84 -17.72 6.19
CA GLU A 130 17.09 -18.17 6.80
C GLU A 130 16.83 -19.18 7.92
N GLN A 131 16.05 -18.80 8.93
CA GLN A 131 15.71 -19.69 10.05
C GLN A 131 15.06 -21.00 9.58
N GLN A 132 14.32 -20.95 8.47
CA GLN A 132 13.66 -22.12 7.89
C GLN A 132 14.62 -23.08 7.16
N GLU A 133 15.75 -22.59 6.63
CA GLU A 133 16.80 -23.44 6.05
C GLU A 133 17.49 -24.26 7.15
N GLU A 134 17.74 -23.67 8.31
CA GLU A 134 18.33 -24.40 9.43
C GLU A 134 17.39 -25.49 9.99
N ASN A 135 16.08 -25.19 10.04
CA ASN A 135 15.02 -26.14 10.37
C ASN A 135 15.13 -26.83 11.75
N TRP A 136 15.79 -26.20 12.73
CA TRP A 136 15.93 -26.73 14.09
C TRP A 136 15.48 -25.73 15.19
N GLN A 137 15.68 -24.42 14.99
CA GLN A 137 15.23 -23.37 15.93
C GLN A 137 13.75 -23.00 15.73
N THR A 138 12.84 -23.87 16.18
CA THR A 138 11.39 -23.67 15.98
C THR A 138 10.83 -22.36 16.52
N LYS A 139 11.45 -21.77 17.56
CA LYS A 139 11.05 -20.48 18.12
C LYS A 139 11.42 -19.31 17.22
N ASP A 140 12.60 -19.34 16.60
CA ASP A 140 13.10 -18.25 15.77
C ASP A 140 12.43 -18.27 14.38
N ILE A 141 12.18 -19.46 13.85
CA ILE A 141 11.28 -19.67 12.69
C ILE A 141 9.91 -19.02 12.97
N ALA A 142 9.29 -19.38 14.10
CA ALA A 142 7.99 -18.83 14.47
C ALA A 142 8.02 -17.32 14.70
N TYR A 143 9.08 -16.80 15.34
CA TYR A 143 9.27 -15.37 15.57
C TYR A 143 9.30 -14.59 14.26
N CYS A 144 10.17 -14.99 13.32
CA CYS A 144 10.29 -14.28 12.04
C CYS A 144 9.05 -14.46 11.15
N LYS A 145 8.47 -15.66 11.11
CA LYS A 145 7.22 -15.90 10.39
C LYS A 145 6.05 -15.07 10.92
N ASN A 146 5.85 -15.02 12.24
CA ASN A 146 4.76 -14.26 12.84
C ASN A 146 4.93 -12.76 12.60
N HIS A 147 6.15 -12.23 12.77
CA HIS A 147 6.41 -10.82 12.49
C HIS A 147 6.31 -10.45 11.01
N PHE A 148 6.62 -11.37 10.10
CA PHE A 148 6.33 -11.22 8.67
C PHE A 148 4.82 -11.09 8.43
N ILE A 149 4.04 -12.05 8.92
CA ILE A 149 2.57 -12.07 8.78
C ILE A 149 1.96 -10.78 9.37
N ASP A 150 2.38 -10.37 10.56
CA ASP A 150 1.91 -9.15 11.21
C ASP A 150 2.24 -7.91 10.38
N SER A 151 3.43 -7.85 9.77
CA SER A 151 3.82 -6.72 8.92
C SER A 151 2.97 -6.64 7.66
N ILE A 152 2.73 -7.77 6.99
CA ILE A 152 1.85 -7.86 5.82
C ILE A 152 0.42 -7.43 6.17
N ASN A 153 -0.14 -7.98 7.25
CA ASN A 153 -1.50 -7.67 7.70
C ASN A 153 -1.65 -6.20 8.08
N ASN A 154 -0.62 -5.60 8.70
CA ASN A 154 -0.64 -4.19 9.02
C ASN A 154 -0.66 -3.30 7.78
N ILE A 155 0.13 -3.61 6.75
CA ILE A 155 0.12 -2.86 5.49
C ILE A 155 -1.25 -2.97 4.82
N TYR A 156 -1.82 -4.17 4.72
CA TYR A 156 -3.17 -4.33 4.15
C TYR A 156 -4.23 -3.57 4.94
N ARG A 157 -4.17 -3.61 6.28
CA ARG A 157 -5.10 -2.85 7.15
C ARG A 157 -4.96 -1.35 6.95
N ILE A 158 -3.75 -0.84 6.81
CA ILE A 158 -3.51 0.59 6.56
C ILE A 158 -4.06 0.97 5.18
N ASN A 159 -3.76 0.18 4.14
CA ASN A 159 -4.25 0.41 2.80
C ASN A 159 -5.78 0.40 2.74
N ALA A 160 -6.42 -0.58 3.37
CA ALA A 160 -7.88 -0.63 3.47
C ALA A 160 -8.47 0.60 4.16
N LYS A 161 -7.91 1.03 5.31
CA LYS A 161 -8.35 2.25 6.00
C LYS A 161 -8.21 3.50 5.15
N ILE A 162 -7.17 3.58 4.33
CA ILE A 162 -6.94 4.72 3.44
C ILE A 162 -7.93 4.69 2.29
N GLN A 163 -8.17 3.52 1.71
CA GLN A 163 -9.21 3.36 0.70
C GLN A 163 -10.58 3.73 1.26
N ASP A 164 -10.93 3.30 2.47
CA ASP A 164 -12.17 3.71 3.13
C ASP A 164 -12.23 5.23 3.37
N ALA A 165 -11.13 5.83 3.84
CA ALA A 165 -11.07 7.27 4.05
C ALA A 165 -11.12 8.08 2.74
N LEU A 166 -10.58 7.54 1.65
CA LEU A 166 -10.66 8.12 0.31
C LEU A 166 -12.09 8.00 -0.24
N ASN A 167 -12.71 6.83 -0.11
CA ASN A 167 -14.09 6.60 -0.51
C ASN A 167 -15.06 7.55 0.21
N VAL A 168 -14.88 7.74 1.53
CA VAL A 168 -15.66 8.74 2.30
C VAL A 168 -15.44 10.16 1.80
N LYS A 169 -14.24 10.50 1.31
CA LYS A 169 -13.98 11.83 0.72
C LYS A 169 -14.58 11.99 -0.67
N HIS A 170 -14.78 10.92 -1.41
CA HIS A 170 -15.32 10.93 -2.78
C HIS A 170 -16.84 10.83 -2.81
N TYR A 171 -17.46 10.41 -1.70
CA TYR A 171 -18.89 10.25 -1.58
C TYR A 171 -19.53 11.41 -0.81
N HIS A 172 -20.52 12.06 -1.41
CA HIS A 172 -21.27 13.16 -0.81
C HIS A 172 -22.77 12.99 -1.01
N THR A 173 -23.57 13.58 -0.12
CA THR A 173 -25.04 13.53 -0.23
C THR A 173 -25.60 14.92 -0.06
N VAL A 174 -26.45 15.35 -1.01
CA VAL A 174 -27.21 16.61 -0.95
C VAL A 174 -28.68 16.28 -0.71
N TYR A 175 -29.30 16.92 0.30
CA TYR A 175 -30.70 16.68 0.65
C TYR A 175 -31.64 17.75 0.13
N PHE A 176 -32.89 17.37 -0.11
CA PHE A 176 -33.92 18.24 -0.67
C PHE A 176 -35.17 18.35 0.20
N ASN A 177 -35.85 19.48 0.07
CA ASN A 177 -37.16 19.68 0.66
C ASN A 177 -38.22 18.81 -0.02
N PHE A 178 -39.35 18.64 0.66
CA PHE A 178 -40.47 17.89 0.12
C PHE A 178 -40.96 18.55 -1.17
N ASP A 179 -41.20 17.73 -2.19
CA ASP A 179 -41.70 18.16 -3.50
C ASP A 179 -40.86 19.22 -4.23
N ASP A 180 -39.57 19.33 -3.87
CA ASP A 180 -38.67 20.36 -4.39
C ASP A 180 -37.40 19.74 -5.00
N SER A 181 -36.82 20.47 -5.95
CA SER A 181 -35.51 20.21 -6.58
C SER A 181 -34.52 21.36 -6.39
N LYS A 182 -34.94 22.46 -5.74
CA LYS A 182 -34.07 23.57 -5.40
C LYS A 182 -33.07 23.16 -4.31
N ILE A 183 -31.80 23.42 -4.58
CA ILE A 183 -30.71 23.25 -3.60
C ILE A 183 -30.85 24.34 -2.53
N SER A 184 -30.95 23.95 -1.26
CA SER A 184 -31.03 24.92 -0.18
C SER A 184 -29.64 25.50 0.16
N PRO A 185 -29.57 26.72 0.72
CA PRO A 185 -28.30 27.32 1.12
C PRO A 185 -27.46 26.43 2.07
N SER A 186 -28.11 25.64 2.92
CA SER A 186 -27.45 24.72 3.86
C SER A 186 -26.67 23.60 3.17
N GLU A 187 -27.02 23.25 1.92
CA GLU A 187 -26.37 22.17 1.18
C GLU A 187 -25.23 22.66 0.30
N LEU A 188 -25.06 23.98 0.14
CA LEU A 188 -24.00 24.56 -0.70
C LEU A 188 -22.59 24.21 -0.22
N ALA A 189 -22.39 24.10 1.10
CA ALA A 189 -21.10 23.70 1.67
C ALA A 189 -20.65 22.30 1.23
N ILE A 190 -21.59 21.38 0.99
CA ILE A 190 -21.30 20.04 0.46
C ILE A 190 -20.83 20.14 -0.99
N LEU A 191 -21.48 20.98 -1.80
CA LEU A 191 -21.10 21.19 -3.20
C LEU A 191 -19.74 21.88 -3.33
N GLU A 192 -19.40 22.80 -2.43
CA GLU A 192 -18.05 23.36 -2.33
C GLU A 192 -17.01 22.28 -2.02
N GLN A 193 -17.34 21.33 -1.15
CA GLN A 193 -16.46 20.19 -0.87
C GLN A 193 -16.28 19.31 -2.11
N VAL A 194 -17.36 19.02 -2.84
CA VAL A 194 -17.30 18.29 -4.12
C VAL A 194 -16.34 18.99 -5.08
N ILE A 195 -16.46 20.31 -5.28
CA ILE A 195 -15.58 21.10 -6.16
C ILE A 195 -14.11 20.95 -5.73
N LYS A 196 -13.81 21.09 -4.43
CA LYS A 196 -12.46 20.99 -3.88
C LYS A 196 -11.86 19.58 -4.00
N THR A 197 -12.65 18.53 -3.76
CA THR A 197 -12.21 17.14 -3.91
C THR A 197 -11.99 16.81 -5.38
N SER A 198 -12.97 17.15 -6.22
CA SER A 198 -12.97 17.02 -7.68
C SER A 198 -11.69 17.60 -8.29
N ALA A 199 -11.29 18.83 -7.91
CA ALA A 199 -10.09 19.47 -8.45
C ALA A 199 -8.76 18.70 -8.23
N LYS A 200 -8.71 17.79 -7.25
CA LYS A 200 -7.50 17.00 -6.93
C LYS A 200 -7.34 15.72 -7.76
N ILE A 201 -8.36 15.35 -8.53
CA ILE A 201 -8.39 14.09 -9.27
C ILE A 201 -8.39 14.41 -10.78
N PRO A 202 -7.28 14.16 -11.49
CA PRO A 202 -7.22 14.38 -12.94
C PRO A 202 -8.12 13.37 -13.67
N ASN A 203 -8.73 13.76 -14.79
CA ASN A 203 -9.57 12.89 -15.66
C ASN A 203 -10.77 12.19 -14.99
N ARG A 204 -11.12 12.59 -13.77
CA ARG A 204 -12.25 12.06 -13.00
C ARG A 204 -13.58 12.05 -13.75
N LYS A 205 -14.45 11.13 -13.34
CA LYS A 205 -15.90 11.18 -13.64
C LYS A 205 -16.67 11.40 -12.34
N ILE A 206 -17.86 11.98 -12.44
CA ILE A 206 -18.74 12.24 -11.30
C ILE A 206 -20.10 11.64 -11.61
N THR A 207 -20.54 10.67 -10.80
CA THR A 207 -21.90 10.14 -10.86
C THR A 207 -22.80 10.92 -9.90
N LEU A 208 -23.97 11.33 -10.40
CA LEU A 208 -25.02 12.00 -9.64
C LEU A 208 -26.27 11.12 -9.66
N SER A 209 -26.58 10.50 -8.53
CA SER A 209 -27.71 9.58 -8.39
C SER A 209 -28.83 10.25 -7.61
N GLY A 210 -29.94 10.56 -8.29
CA GLY A 210 -31.10 11.22 -7.71
C GLY A 210 -32.11 10.24 -7.12
N TYR A 211 -32.67 10.59 -5.97
CA TYR A 211 -33.70 9.82 -5.26
C TYR A 211 -34.85 10.71 -4.76
N ALA A 212 -36.00 10.09 -4.53
CA ALA A 212 -37.19 10.67 -3.94
C ALA A 212 -37.75 9.79 -2.82
N ASP A 213 -38.64 10.36 -2.01
CA ASP A 213 -39.29 9.60 -0.94
C ASP A 213 -40.47 8.76 -1.47
N ASN A 214 -41.04 7.91 -0.61
CA ASN A 214 -42.09 6.97 -1.00
C ASN A 214 -43.48 7.63 -1.13
N THR A 215 -43.54 8.93 -1.43
CA THR A 215 -44.77 9.72 -1.55
C THR A 215 -45.07 9.99 -3.02
N GLY A 216 -46.31 9.72 -3.47
CA GLY A 216 -46.74 10.02 -4.83
C GLY A 216 -46.42 8.94 -5.87
N THR A 217 -46.72 9.26 -7.14
CA THR A 217 -46.63 8.28 -8.23
C THR A 217 -45.18 7.95 -8.58
N GLU A 218 -44.95 6.76 -9.13
CA GLU A 218 -43.62 6.35 -9.58
C GLU A 218 -43.08 7.25 -10.68
N LYS A 219 -43.88 7.52 -11.72
CA LYS A 219 -43.53 8.43 -12.82
C LYS A 219 -43.12 9.81 -12.30
N TYR A 220 -43.86 10.35 -11.35
CA TYR A 220 -43.53 11.64 -10.73
C TYR A 220 -42.18 11.60 -10.02
N ASN A 221 -41.95 10.57 -9.20
CA ASN A 221 -40.72 10.45 -8.44
C ASN A 221 -39.49 10.25 -9.33
N HIS A 222 -39.59 9.49 -10.43
CA HIS A 222 -38.51 9.42 -11.42
C HIS A 222 -38.16 10.80 -11.96
N GLN A 223 -39.15 11.57 -12.41
CA GLN A 223 -38.94 12.93 -12.93
C GLN A 223 -38.35 13.87 -11.87
N LEU A 224 -38.84 13.83 -10.63
CA LEU A 224 -38.35 14.68 -9.54
C LEU A 224 -36.91 14.33 -9.16
N SER A 225 -36.59 13.04 -9.10
CA SER A 225 -35.24 12.57 -8.78
C SER A 225 -34.23 12.96 -9.85
N ALA A 226 -34.58 12.84 -11.13
CA ALA A 226 -33.76 13.31 -12.25
C ALA A 226 -33.52 14.83 -12.18
N LYS A 227 -34.58 15.62 -11.94
CA LYS A 227 -34.47 17.08 -11.79
C LYS A 227 -33.51 17.49 -10.67
N ARG A 228 -33.54 16.80 -9.53
CA ARG A 228 -32.60 17.05 -8.42
C ARG A 228 -31.16 16.84 -8.84
N ALA A 229 -30.87 15.72 -9.50
CA ALA A 229 -29.52 15.42 -9.96
C ALA A 229 -29.03 16.43 -11.01
N GLU A 230 -29.93 16.87 -11.91
CA GLU A 230 -29.62 17.91 -12.89
C GLU A 230 -29.38 19.29 -12.27
N GLU A 231 -30.13 19.68 -11.23
CA GLU A 231 -29.87 20.94 -10.52
C GLU A 231 -28.50 20.92 -9.81
N VAL A 232 -28.09 19.78 -9.24
CA VAL A 232 -26.75 19.58 -8.68
C VAL A 232 -25.68 19.69 -9.78
N LYS A 233 -25.87 19.00 -10.92
CA LYS A 233 -24.97 19.09 -12.07
C LYS A 233 -24.80 20.53 -12.53
N LYS A 234 -25.92 21.22 -12.75
CA LYS A 234 -25.96 22.62 -13.20
C LYS A 234 -25.22 23.54 -12.25
N TYR A 235 -25.41 23.39 -10.93
CA TYR A 235 -24.67 24.16 -9.94
C TYR A 235 -23.16 23.95 -10.07
N LEU A 236 -22.73 22.69 -10.14
CA LEU A 236 -21.31 22.32 -10.23
C LEU A 236 -20.66 22.78 -11.54
N VAL A 237 -21.38 22.69 -12.67
CA VAL A 237 -20.93 23.21 -13.96
C VAL A 237 -20.78 24.72 -13.94
N ASN A 238 -21.76 25.44 -13.36
CA ASN A 238 -21.66 26.90 -13.19
C ASN A 238 -20.50 27.32 -12.28
N ALA A 239 -20.07 26.44 -11.37
CA ALA A 239 -18.88 26.63 -10.55
C ALA A 239 -17.56 26.30 -11.27
N GLY A 240 -17.61 25.92 -12.56
CA GLY A 240 -16.44 25.75 -13.43
C GLY A 240 -16.04 24.30 -13.70
N LEU A 241 -16.83 23.30 -13.31
CA LEU A 241 -16.57 21.90 -13.66
C LEU A 241 -17.05 21.64 -15.10
N ASP A 242 -16.26 20.87 -15.86
CA ASP A 242 -16.62 20.47 -17.22
C ASP A 242 -17.90 19.60 -17.21
N GLN A 243 -18.84 19.89 -18.10
CA GLN A 243 -20.10 19.16 -18.21
C GLN A 243 -19.90 17.67 -18.55
N GLU A 244 -18.86 17.34 -19.31
CA GLU A 244 -18.63 15.99 -19.85
C GLU A 244 -18.10 15.00 -18.79
N ILE A 245 -17.77 15.48 -17.59
CA ILE A 245 -17.35 14.61 -16.48
C ILE A 245 -18.54 14.00 -15.73
N PHE A 246 -19.76 14.51 -15.94
CA PHE A 246 -20.94 14.11 -15.17
C PHE A 246 -21.75 13.01 -15.84
N VAL A 247 -22.11 11.99 -15.05
CA VAL A 247 -23.11 10.98 -15.38
C VAL A 247 -24.29 11.15 -14.42
N VAL A 248 -25.48 11.40 -14.96
CA VAL A 248 -26.71 11.58 -14.16
C VAL A 248 -27.52 10.29 -14.20
N GLN A 249 -28.03 9.89 -13.03
CA GLN A 249 -28.89 8.71 -12.85
C GLN A 249 -30.09 9.07 -11.98
N GLU A 250 -31.23 8.47 -12.27
CA GLU A 250 -32.47 8.65 -11.55
C GLU A 250 -33.04 7.32 -11.04
N PHE A 251 -33.32 7.25 -9.74
CA PHE A 251 -33.87 6.05 -9.11
C PHE A 251 -35.32 6.24 -8.65
N GLY A 252 -35.86 7.46 -8.76
CA GLY A 252 -37.19 7.76 -8.26
C GLY A 252 -37.32 7.42 -6.77
N LYS A 253 -38.36 6.67 -6.41
CA LYS A 253 -38.60 6.19 -5.04
C LYS A 253 -38.06 4.78 -4.77
N HIS A 254 -37.26 4.25 -5.69
CA HIS A 254 -36.52 3.00 -5.48
C HIS A 254 -35.26 3.31 -4.66
N MET A 255 -34.73 2.31 -3.95
CA MET A 255 -33.49 2.45 -3.16
C MET A 255 -33.58 3.54 -2.06
N LEU A 256 -34.62 3.45 -1.23
CA LEU A 256 -34.79 4.31 -0.06
C LEU A 256 -33.60 4.15 0.91
N ALA A 257 -33.02 5.27 1.35
CA ALA A 257 -31.99 5.26 2.40
C ALA A 257 -32.58 4.83 3.76
N VAL A 258 -33.81 5.25 4.03
CA VAL A 258 -34.59 4.85 5.20
C VAL A 258 -35.84 4.13 4.71
N PRO A 259 -36.03 2.84 5.04
CA PRO A 259 -37.24 2.11 4.68
C PRO A 259 -38.48 2.80 5.28
N THR A 260 -39.42 3.20 4.43
CA THR A 260 -40.67 3.84 4.87
C THR A 260 -41.88 3.29 4.13
N PRO A 261 -43.05 3.16 4.79
CA PRO A 261 -44.31 2.89 4.13
C PRO A 261 -44.65 3.91 3.04
N TYR A 262 -45.56 3.54 2.13
CA TYR A 262 -46.07 4.46 1.12
C TYR A 262 -46.71 5.70 1.77
N GLY A 263 -46.45 6.87 1.22
CA GLY A 263 -47.01 8.14 1.69
C GLY A 263 -46.26 8.79 2.86
N VAL A 264 -45.27 8.11 3.44
CA VAL A 264 -44.45 8.65 4.52
C VAL A 264 -43.33 9.51 3.96
N LYS A 265 -43.31 10.77 4.37
CA LYS A 265 -42.28 11.74 3.98
C LYS A 265 -41.04 11.53 4.85
N GLU A 266 -39.89 11.36 4.21
CA GLU A 266 -38.60 11.16 4.88
C GLU A 266 -37.53 11.96 4.15
N ARG A 267 -36.89 12.90 4.86
CA ARG A 267 -35.89 13.80 4.29
C ARG A 267 -34.67 13.05 3.78
N LEU A 268 -34.24 12.01 4.50
CA LEU A 268 -33.06 11.24 4.10
C LEU A 268 -33.27 10.51 2.78
N ASN A 269 -34.51 10.24 2.38
CA ASN A 269 -34.82 9.63 1.08
C ASN A 269 -34.79 10.65 -0.08
N ARG A 270 -35.01 11.93 0.21
CA ARG A 270 -34.99 13.02 -0.78
C ARG A 270 -33.57 13.54 -0.94
N ARG A 271 -32.78 12.88 -1.77
CA ARG A 271 -31.35 13.17 -1.88
C ARG A 271 -30.80 13.03 -3.29
N VAL A 272 -29.62 13.60 -3.49
CA VAL A 272 -28.71 13.24 -4.58
C VAL A 272 -27.43 12.73 -3.93
N GLU A 273 -27.04 11.52 -4.29
CA GLU A 273 -25.74 10.95 -3.95
C GLU A 273 -24.74 11.31 -5.06
N ILE A 274 -23.56 11.76 -4.66
CA ILE A 274 -22.49 12.24 -5.54
C ILE A 274 -21.30 11.34 -5.28
N PHE A 275 -20.81 10.67 -6.32
CA PHE A 275 -19.59 9.86 -6.23
C PHE A 275 -18.57 10.34 -7.26
N ILE A 276 -17.35 10.63 -6.80
CA ILE A 276 -16.24 11.07 -7.62
C ILE A 276 -15.33 9.86 -7.88
N HIS A 277 -15.19 9.47 -9.15
CA HIS A 277 -14.36 8.36 -9.60
C HIS A 277 -12.94 8.83 -9.89
N ASP A 278 -11.95 8.03 -9.49
CA ASP A 278 -10.51 8.20 -9.75
C ASP A 278 -10.00 7.41 -10.97
#